data_AF-A0A7X6VVL8-F1
#
_entry.id   AF-A0A7X6VVL8-F1
#
_cell.length_a   1.000
_cell.length_b   1.000
_cell.length_c   1.000
_cell.angle_alpha   90.00
_cell.angle_beta   90.00
_cell.angle_gamma   90.00
#
_symmetry.space_group_name_H-M   'P 1'
#
loop_
_entity.id
_entity.type
_entity.pdbx_description
1 polymer ?
#
loop_
_entity_poly.entity_id
_entity_poly.type
_entity_poly.pdbx_seq_one_letter_code
_entity_poly.pdbx_strand_id
1 'polypeptide(L)'
;MKRYILLIIFSLIFIRGFSFEPSYSSFYQNPTIDKTSVQELKIYPNPAENGRITLEMNTGEITEIRLVNIMGKEVVVRILDFSVPKYQLTLENIPNGIYFVRVKTSKNKVVVKKLIVSSR
;
A
#
# COMPACT_ATOMS: atom_id res chain seq x y z
N MET A 1 23.42 19.65 -39.31
CA MET A 1 22.56 20.01 -38.16
C MET A 1 21.91 18.83 -37.43
N LYS A 2 21.75 17.64 -38.04
CA LYS A 2 21.14 16.47 -37.35
C LYS A 2 22.13 15.61 -36.53
N ARG A 3 23.44 15.77 -36.74
CA ARG A 3 24.50 14.95 -36.09
C ARG A 3 24.83 15.39 -34.65
N TYR A 4 24.59 16.66 -34.32
CA TYR A 4 24.81 17.21 -32.97
C TYR A 4 23.64 16.94 -32.01
N ILE A 5 22.45 16.61 -32.53
CA ILE A 5 21.28 16.24 -31.72
C ILE A 5 21.52 14.93 -30.95
N LEU A 6 22.23 13.96 -31.53
CA LEU A 6 22.56 12.69 -30.88
C LEU A 6 23.56 12.85 -29.71
N LEU A 7 24.45 13.85 -29.76
CA LEU A 7 25.39 14.14 -28.68
C LEU A 7 24.72 14.82 -27.47
N ILE A 8 23.66 15.60 -27.71
CA ILE A 8 22.86 16.23 -26.63
C ILE A 8 22.03 15.17 -25.88
N ILE A 9 21.52 14.16 -26.59
CA ILE A 9 20.73 13.07 -25.98
C ILE A 9 21.62 12.15 -25.14
N PHE A 10 22.88 11.91 -25.54
CA PHE A 10 23.82 11.09 -24.77
C PHE A 10 24.30 11.79 -23.48
N SER A 11 24.36 13.13 -23.47
CA SER A 11 24.72 13.92 -22.28
C SER A 11 23.64 13.94 -21.19
N LEU A 12 22.37 13.70 -21.53
CA LEU A 12 21.25 13.71 -20.56
C LEU A 12 21.12 12.39 -19.78
N ILE A 13 21.82 11.33 -20.20
CA ILE A 13 21.74 10.01 -19.57
C ILE A 13 22.75 9.86 -18.41
N PHE A 14 23.74 10.76 -18.29
CA PHE A 14 24.78 10.68 -17.27
C PHE A 14 24.45 11.31 -15.89
N ILE A 15 23.29 11.97 -15.72
CA ILE A 15 22.87 12.57 -14.42
C ILE A 15 21.93 11.62 -13.63
N ARG A 16 22.08 10.30 -13.80
CA ARG A 16 21.36 9.28 -12.99
C ARG A 16 22.26 8.60 -11.95
N GLY A 17 23.36 9.24 -11.58
CA GLY A 17 24.32 8.77 -10.57
C GLY A 17 24.21 9.44 -9.21
N PHE A 18 23.08 10.08 -8.87
CA PHE A 18 22.89 10.57 -7.51
C PHE A 18 22.46 9.39 -6.62
N SER A 19 23.45 8.72 -6.03
CA SER A 19 23.22 7.80 -4.92
C SER A 19 22.59 8.59 -3.78
N PHE A 20 21.28 8.48 -3.61
CA PHE A 20 20.59 9.00 -2.43
C PHE A 20 20.97 8.08 -1.27
N GLU A 21 21.88 8.54 -0.42
CA GLU A 21 22.20 7.86 0.83
C GLU A 21 21.07 8.17 1.83
N PRO A 22 20.26 7.18 2.26
CA PRO A 22 19.27 7.42 3.28
C PRO A 22 20.01 7.59 4.62
N SER A 23 20.10 8.81 5.11
CA SER A 23 20.55 9.07 6.48
C SER A 23 19.51 8.52 7.45
N TYR A 24 19.75 7.33 8.01
CA TYR A 24 18.98 6.86 9.17
C TYR A 24 19.42 7.65 10.39
N SER A 25 18.77 8.78 10.67
CA SER A 25 18.88 9.42 11.98
C SER A 25 18.18 8.51 13.00
N SER A 26 18.96 7.83 13.84
CA SER A 26 18.46 7.11 15.01
C SER A 26 17.92 8.13 16.02
N PHE A 27 16.62 8.39 15.92
CA PHE A 27 15.89 9.28 16.80
C PHE A 27 15.50 8.53 18.08
N TYR A 28 16.41 8.44 19.04
CA TYR A 28 16.01 8.29 20.44
C TYR A 28 15.58 9.67 20.96
N GLN A 29 14.46 10.18 20.45
CA GLN A 29 13.67 11.13 21.23
C GLN A 29 12.63 10.32 21.97
N ASN A 30 12.55 10.53 23.28
CA ASN A 30 11.33 10.25 24.02
C ASN A 30 10.18 10.90 23.24
N PRO A 31 9.22 10.13 22.68
CA PRO A 31 8.14 10.73 21.96
C PRO A 31 7.28 11.44 23.00
N THR A 32 7.36 12.78 23.05
CA THR A 32 6.18 13.56 23.41
C THR A 32 5.17 13.21 22.34
N ILE A 33 4.28 12.27 22.69
CA ILE A 33 3.23 11.77 21.81
C ILE A 33 2.31 12.94 21.51
N ASP A 34 2.62 13.66 20.44
CA ASP A 34 1.63 14.44 19.75
C ASP A 34 0.61 13.42 19.28
N LYS A 35 -0.54 13.34 19.97
CA LYS A 35 -1.64 12.40 19.71
C LYS A 35 -2.36 12.75 18.40
N THR A 36 -1.61 13.03 17.33
CA THR A 36 -2.15 12.95 15.98
C THR A 36 -2.46 11.47 15.75
N SER A 37 -3.74 11.11 15.79
CA SER A 37 -4.18 9.72 15.59
C SER A 37 -3.64 9.22 14.24
N VAL A 38 -2.61 8.36 14.30
CA VAL A 38 -2.04 7.75 13.10
C VAL A 38 -3.13 6.91 12.46
N GLN A 39 -3.43 7.17 11.19
CA GLN A 39 -4.44 6.40 10.48
C GLN A 39 -3.90 4.98 10.23
N GLU A 40 -4.52 4.00 10.88
CA GLU A 40 -4.10 2.61 10.92
C GLU A 40 -5.21 1.72 10.33
N LEU A 41 -4.80 0.82 9.45
CA LEU A 41 -5.64 -0.26 8.93
C LEU A 41 -5.38 -1.54 9.72
N LYS A 42 -6.41 -2.11 10.33
CA LYS A 42 -6.41 -3.46 10.92
C LYS A 42 -6.97 -4.45 9.90
N ILE A 43 -6.33 -5.62 9.83
CA ILE A 43 -6.73 -6.71 8.93
C ILE A 43 -6.71 -8.00 9.73
N TYR A 44 -7.85 -8.68 9.79
CA TYR A 44 -7.99 -9.92 10.55
C TYR A 44 -9.08 -10.84 9.95
N PRO A 45 -8.90 -12.17 10.00
CA PRO A 45 -7.69 -12.86 10.44
C PRO A 45 -6.54 -12.65 9.44
N ASN A 46 -5.30 -12.74 9.94
CA ASN A 46 -4.08 -12.77 9.15
C ASN A 46 -3.10 -13.75 9.83
N PRO A 47 -2.83 -14.94 9.26
CA PRO A 47 -3.22 -15.40 7.92
C PRO A 47 -4.74 -15.53 7.69
N ALA A 48 -5.16 -15.33 6.45
CA ALA A 48 -6.55 -15.50 6.02
C ALA A 48 -6.81 -16.95 5.62
N GLU A 49 -7.39 -17.73 6.53
CA GLU A 49 -7.62 -19.16 6.34
C GLU A 49 -8.99 -19.48 5.75
N ASN A 50 -10.02 -18.69 6.07
CA ASN A 50 -11.42 -19.00 5.75
C ASN A 50 -11.96 -18.24 4.53
N GLY A 51 -11.06 -17.82 3.62
CA GLY A 51 -11.44 -17.07 2.41
C GLY A 51 -12.14 -15.73 2.68
N ARG A 52 -12.07 -15.19 3.89
CA ARG A 52 -12.68 -13.91 4.29
C ARG A 52 -11.77 -13.17 5.25
N ILE A 53 -11.70 -11.85 5.10
CA ILE A 53 -10.99 -10.95 6.00
C ILE A 53 -11.87 -9.75 6.35
N THR A 54 -11.58 -9.16 7.49
CA THR A 54 -12.15 -7.91 7.94
C THR A 54 -11.09 -6.83 7.85
N LEU A 55 -11.45 -5.72 7.21
CA LEU A 55 -10.68 -4.49 7.10
C LEU A 55 -11.33 -3.46 8.02
N GLU A 56 -10.56 -2.89 8.94
CA GLU A 56 -11.08 -1.91 9.90
C GLU A 56 -10.10 -0.75 10.05
N MET A 57 -10.59 0.46 9.82
CA MET A 57 -9.84 1.68 10.04
C MET A 57 -10.00 2.14 11.48
N ASN A 58 -8.89 2.47 12.15
CA ASN A 58 -8.99 3.10 13.47
C ASN A 58 -9.59 4.52 13.40
N THR A 59 -9.43 5.19 12.27
CA THR A 59 -9.89 6.55 12.00
C THR A 59 -10.16 6.73 10.50
N GLY A 60 -11.24 7.43 10.18
CA GLY A 60 -11.70 7.63 8.80
C GLY A 60 -12.42 6.41 8.23
N GLU A 61 -12.79 6.52 6.97
CA GLU A 61 -13.66 5.55 6.30
C GLU A 61 -13.03 5.09 4.99
N ILE A 62 -13.23 3.83 4.67
CA ILE A 62 -12.76 3.13 3.47
C ILE A 62 -13.66 3.53 2.30
N THR A 63 -13.08 3.94 1.17
CA THR A 63 -13.79 4.20 -0.09
C THR A 63 -13.39 3.22 -1.19
N GLU A 64 -12.18 2.67 -1.11
CA GLU A 64 -11.64 1.79 -2.14
C GLU A 64 -10.70 0.77 -1.50
N ILE A 65 -10.77 -0.47 -1.97
CA ILE A 65 -9.92 -1.57 -1.54
C ILE A 65 -9.31 -2.20 -2.79
N ARG A 66 -7.99 -2.32 -2.80
CA ARG A 66 -7.24 -3.10 -3.79
C ARG A 66 -6.43 -4.18 -3.11
N LEU A 67 -6.45 -5.38 -3.68
CA LEU A 67 -5.57 -6.46 -3.29
C LEU A 67 -4.55 -6.67 -4.41
N VAL A 68 -3.27 -6.56 -4.08
CA VAL A 68 -2.16 -6.62 -5.05
C VAL A 68 -1.21 -7.73 -4.65
N ASN A 69 -0.81 -8.59 -5.58
CA ASN A 69 0.16 -9.65 -5.29
C ASN A 69 1.62 -9.11 -5.30
N ILE A 70 2.59 -9.96 -4.95
CA ILE A 70 4.03 -9.58 -4.93
C ILE A 70 4.60 -9.14 -6.29
N MET A 71 3.95 -9.50 -7.39
CA MET A 71 4.33 -9.08 -8.75
C MET A 71 3.71 -7.74 -9.15
N GLY A 72 2.93 -7.10 -8.26
CA GLY A 72 2.23 -5.86 -8.58
C GLY A 72 0.91 -6.05 -9.33
N LYS A 73 0.45 -7.29 -9.55
CA LYS A 73 -0.84 -7.56 -10.21
C LYS A 73 -1.98 -7.29 -9.24
N GLU A 74 -2.93 -6.44 -9.65
CA GLU A 74 -4.19 -6.25 -8.96
C GLU A 74 -5.08 -7.49 -9.15
N VAL A 75 -5.41 -8.17 -8.06
CA VAL A 75 -6.26 -9.37 -8.07
C VAL A 75 -7.68 -9.09 -7.61
N VAL A 76 -7.87 -8.02 -6.84
CA VAL A 76 -9.20 -7.54 -6.42
C VAL A 76 -9.21 -6.02 -6.46
N VAL A 77 -10.28 -5.45 -7.01
CA VAL A 77 -10.63 -4.03 -6.91
C VAL A 77 -12.07 -3.94 -6.41
N ARG A 78 -12.29 -3.16 -5.35
CA ARG A 78 -13.61 -2.84 -4.81
C ARG A 78 -13.68 -1.33 -4.57
N ILE A 79 -14.64 -0.69 -5.21
CA ILE A 79 -15.01 0.71 -4.97
C ILE A 79 -16.33 0.65 -4.19
N LEU A 80 -16.40 1.36 -3.07
CA LEU A 80 -17.58 1.35 -2.20
C LEU A 80 -18.48 2.55 -2.54
N ASP A 81 -19.78 2.29 -2.68
CA ASP A 81 -20.77 3.35 -2.92
C ASP A 81 -20.88 4.31 -1.73
N PHE A 82 -20.67 3.78 -0.53
CA PHE A 82 -20.66 4.53 0.72
C PHE A 82 -19.36 4.24 1.47
N SER A 83 -18.78 5.28 2.05
CA SER A 83 -17.58 5.14 2.86
C SER A 83 -17.91 4.49 4.20
N VAL A 84 -17.13 3.49 4.61
CA VAL A 84 -17.37 2.72 5.85
C VAL A 84 -16.10 2.56 6.67
N PRO A 85 -16.15 2.61 8.02
CA PRO A 85 -14.98 2.39 8.86
C PRO A 85 -14.53 0.92 8.86
N LYS A 86 -15.43 -0.01 8.53
CA LYS A 86 -15.22 -1.46 8.56
C LYS A 86 -15.83 -2.12 7.32
N TYR A 87 -15.11 -3.06 6.73
CA TYR A 87 -15.55 -3.80 5.54
C TYR A 87 -15.11 -5.26 5.60
N GLN A 88 -15.99 -6.19 5.25
CA GLN A 88 -15.66 -7.60 5.13
C GLN A 88 -15.40 -7.95 3.66
N LEU A 89 -14.16 -8.36 3.35
CA LEU A 89 -13.75 -8.74 2.01
C LEU A 89 -13.67 -10.27 1.89
N THR A 90 -14.36 -10.81 0.89
CA THR A 90 -14.25 -12.22 0.48
C THR A 90 -13.07 -12.39 -0.50
N LEU A 91 -12.29 -13.44 -0.29
CA LEU A 91 -11.08 -13.82 -1.02
C LEU A 91 -11.28 -15.10 -1.85
N GLU A 92 -12.44 -15.23 -2.49
CA GLU A 92 -12.74 -16.38 -3.35
C GLU A 92 -11.76 -16.49 -4.52
N ASN A 93 -11.28 -17.72 -4.78
CA ASN A 93 -10.35 -18.03 -5.87
C ASN A 93 -9.04 -17.24 -5.84
N ILE A 94 -8.63 -16.73 -4.67
CA ILE A 94 -7.32 -16.10 -4.46
C ILE A 94 -6.33 -17.18 -4.02
N PRO A 95 -5.24 -17.43 -4.79
CA PRO A 95 -4.23 -18.40 -4.40
C PRO A 95 -3.55 -18.07 -3.07
N ASN A 96 -3.00 -19.10 -2.42
CA ASN A 96 -2.16 -18.93 -1.25
C ASN A 96 -0.92 -18.08 -1.58
N GLY A 97 -0.57 -17.17 -0.68
CA GLY A 97 0.57 -16.30 -0.88
C GLY A 97 0.53 -14.99 -0.10
N ILE A 98 1.47 -14.10 -0.42
CA ILE A 98 1.58 -12.78 0.18
C ILE A 98 0.94 -11.75 -0.74
N TYR A 99 0.15 -10.87 -0.14
CA TYR A 99 -0.55 -9.78 -0.80
C TYR A 99 -0.39 -8.47 -0.04
N PHE A 100 -0.62 -7.37 -0.74
CA PHE A 100 -0.74 -6.04 -0.18
C PHE A 100 -2.18 -5.58 -0.33
N VAL A 101 -2.82 -5.30 0.81
CA VAL A 101 -4.14 -4.64 0.84
C VAL A 101 -3.89 -3.15 0.86
N ARG A 102 -4.30 -2.47 -0.21
CA ARG A 102 -4.25 -1.02 -0.36
C ARG A 102 -5.65 -0.47 -0.17
N VAL A 103 -5.84 0.36 0.85
CA VAL A 103 -7.09 1.05 1.16
C VAL A 103 -6.95 2.53 0.84
N LYS A 104 -7.91 3.06 0.08
CA LYS A 104 -8.12 4.50 -0.04
C LYS A 104 -9.22 4.92 0.92
N THR A 105 -9.01 6.05 1.56
CA THR A 105 -9.93 6.60 2.57
C THR A 105 -10.70 7.79 2.02
N SER A 106 -11.80 8.16 2.69
CA SER A 106 -12.62 9.33 2.34
C SER A 106 -11.85 10.65 2.32
N LYS A 107 -10.76 10.74 3.10
CA LYS A 107 -9.82 11.88 3.09
C LYS A 107 -8.73 11.77 2.01
N ASN A 108 -8.93 10.92 1.00
CA ASN A 108 -8.00 10.65 -0.10
C ASN A 108 -6.61 10.13 0.35
N LYS A 109 -6.47 9.67 1.62
CA LYS A 109 -5.25 9.03 2.12
C LYS A 109 -5.23 7.56 1.73
N VAL A 110 -4.03 7.04 1.50
CA VAL A 110 -3.79 5.64 1.13
C VAL A 110 -3.04 4.94 2.27
N VAL A 111 -3.55 3.80 2.71
CA VAL A 111 -2.92 2.93 3.70
C VAL A 111 -2.69 1.55 3.08
N VAL A 112 -1.50 0.98 3.27
CA VAL A 112 -1.14 -0.33 2.73
C VAL A 112 -0.72 -1.26 3.86
N LYS A 113 -1.22 -2.50 3.85
CA LYS A 113 -0.83 -3.52 4.83
C LYS A 113 -0.64 -4.88 4.17
N LYS A 114 0.36 -5.62 4.64
CA LYS A 114 0.66 -6.99 4.20
C LYS A 114 -0.43 -7.94 4.70
N LEU A 115 -0.90 -8.82 3.83
CA LEU A 115 -1.81 -9.91 4.12
C LEU A 115 -1.18 -11.23 3.69
N ILE A 116 -1.33 -12.27 4.51
CA ILE A 116 -0.98 -13.64 4.18
C ILE A 116 -2.28 -14.38 3.91
N VAL A 117 -2.43 -14.96 2.72
CA VAL A 117 -3.56 -15.82 2.36
C VAL A 117 -3.11 -17.27 2.42
N SER A 118 -3.85 -18.09 3.18
CA SER A 118 -3.54 -19.50 3.42
C SER A 118 -4.83 -20.31 3.52
N SER A 119 -5.60 -20.39 2.43
CA SER A 119 -6.73 -21.31 2.32
C SER A 119 -6.21 -22.75 2.39
N ARG A 120 -6.73 -23.51 3.36
CA ARG A 120 -6.55 -24.96 3.49
C ARG A 120 -7.57 -25.70 2.65
#